data_AF-A0A2E2WKI9-F1
#
_entry.id   AF-A0A2E2WKI9-F1
#
_cell.length_a   1.000
_cell.length_b   1.000
_cell.length_c   1.000
_cell.angle_alpha   90.00
_cell.angle_beta   90.00
_cell.angle_gamma   90.00
#
_symmetry.space_group_name_H-M   'P 1'
#
loop_
_entity.id
_entity.type
_entity.pdbx_description
1 polymer ?
#
loop_
_entity_poly.entity_id
_entity_poly.type
_entity_poly.pdbx_seq_one_letter_code
_entity_poly.pdbx_strand_id
1 'polypeptide(L)'
;QLQEDYNNVRDQIDQLVEDANYRGVNLLNGDNLTTFFNEDRSNTLITDGIDFTSLGLGLATGDFTNVDSIQDSITQAQAALESVRRFGSSIANDLAIIQVRQDFTTQTINTLESGADDLTVADANQEGANLLALQTRQQLGVTSLSLASQSEQSVLRLF
;
A
#
# COMPACT_ATOMS: atom_id res chain seq x y z
N GLN A 1 -16.01 41.27 22.54
CA GLN A 1 -14.66 40.68 22.63
C GLN A 1 -14.73 39.17 22.80
N LEU A 2 -14.94 38.59 23.99
CA LEU A 2 -14.92 37.11 24.14
C LEU A 2 -15.89 36.34 23.21
N GLN A 3 -17.11 36.84 23.04
CA GLN A 3 -18.09 36.24 22.11
C GLN A 3 -17.63 36.31 20.64
N GLU A 4 -17.02 37.44 20.27
CA GLU A 4 -16.50 37.68 18.93
C GLU A 4 -15.29 36.79 18.66
N ASP A 5 -14.37 36.67 19.64
CA ASP A 5 -13.23 35.77 19.56
C ASP A 5 -13.67 34.31 19.43
N TYR A 6 -14.68 33.88 20.19
CA TYR A 6 -15.26 32.55 20.06
C TYR A 6 -15.83 32.31 18.65
N ASN A 7 -16.59 33.28 18.11
CA ASN A 7 -17.14 33.16 16.77
C ASN A 7 -16.05 33.14 15.69
N ASN A 8 -15.00 33.95 15.83
CA ASN A 8 -13.85 33.92 14.93
C ASN A 8 -13.15 32.56 14.93
N VAL A 9 -13.01 31.90 16.10
CA VAL A 9 -12.44 30.55 16.18
C VAL A 9 -13.34 29.52 15.49
N ARG A 10 -14.67 29.64 15.59
CA ARG A 10 -15.59 28.77 14.84
C ARG A 10 -15.40 28.92 13.33
N ASP A 11 -15.32 30.17 12.86
CA ASP A 11 -15.11 30.45 11.44
C ASP A 11 -13.75 29.89 10.97
N GLN A 12 -12.72 29.95 11.81
CA GLN A 12 -11.42 29.32 11.53
C GLN A 12 -11.49 27.79 11.49
N ILE A 13 -12.32 27.16 12.34
CA ILE A 13 -12.57 25.72 12.28
C ILE A 13 -13.23 25.37 10.93
N ASP A 14 -14.24 26.14 10.52
CA ASP A 14 -14.94 25.92 9.26
C ASP A 14 -14.00 26.07 8.05
N GLN A 15 -13.13 27.09 8.06
CA GLN A 15 -12.10 27.28 7.04
C GLN A 15 -11.10 26.12 7.00
N LEU A 16 -10.64 25.65 8.16
CA LEU A 16 -9.72 24.51 8.23
C LEU A 16 -10.35 23.23 7.67
N VAL A 17 -11.63 23.00 7.99
CA VAL A 17 -12.39 21.86 7.47
C VAL A 17 -12.51 21.98 5.95
N GLU A 18 -12.85 23.15 5.43
CA GLU A 18 -12.96 23.38 3.98
C GLU A 18 -11.63 23.13 3.26
N ASP A 19 -10.50 23.52 3.85
CA ASP A 19 -9.16 23.38 3.27
C ASP A 19 -8.59 21.95 3.34
N ALA A 20 -9.14 21.07 4.18
CA ALA A 20 -8.62 19.72 4.48
C ALA A 20 -8.85 18.67 3.37
N ASN A 21 -8.54 19.01 2.13
CA ASN A 21 -8.75 18.15 0.97
C ASN A 21 -7.52 17.29 0.65
N TYR A 22 -7.74 16.00 0.42
CA TYR A 22 -6.75 15.11 -0.17
C TYR A 22 -7.32 14.46 -1.43
N ARG A 23 -6.74 14.81 -2.59
CA ARG A 23 -7.14 14.24 -3.89
C ARG A 23 -8.65 14.30 -4.18
N GLY A 24 -9.32 15.33 -3.67
CA GLY A 24 -10.77 15.53 -3.85
C GLY A 24 -11.65 14.78 -2.84
N VAL A 25 -11.07 14.22 -1.78
CA VAL A 25 -11.80 13.67 -0.62
C VAL A 25 -11.49 14.52 0.59
N ASN A 26 -12.53 14.91 1.33
CA ASN A 26 -12.41 15.63 2.58
C ASN A 26 -13.07 14.87 3.74
N LEU A 27 -12.25 14.12 4.47
CA LEU A 27 -12.71 13.32 5.61
C LEU A 27 -13.25 14.19 6.77
N LEU A 28 -12.91 15.47 6.82
CA LEU A 28 -13.39 16.42 7.82
C LEU A 28 -14.69 17.11 7.39
N ASN A 29 -15.11 16.99 6.13
CA ASN A 29 -16.35 17.55 5.62
C ASN A 29 -17.37 16.45 5.29
N GLY A 30 -17.21 15.26 5.90
CA GLY A 30 -18.12 14.13 5.76
C GLY A 30 -17.90 13.23 4.52
N ASP A 31 -16.86 13.45 3.71
CA ASP A 31 -16.55 12.53 2.61
C ASP A 31 -15.89 11.26 3.13
N ASN A 32 -16.14 10.14 2.46
CA ASN A 32 -15.48 8.87 2.77
C ASN A 32 -14.28 8.61 1.86
N LEU A 33 -13.21 8.06 2.42
CA LEU A 33 -12.05 7.59 1.66
C LEU A 33 -12.12 6.08 1.47
N THR A 34 -12.22 5.62 0.22
CA THR A 34 -12.12 4.19 -0.10
C THR A 34 -10.68 3.84 -0.47
N THR A 35 -10.07 2.95 0.32
CA THR A 35 -8.77 2.36 0.05
C THR A 35 -8.96 0.98 -0.58
N PHE A 36 -8.30 0.72 -1.70
CA PHE A 36 -8.32 -0.58 -2.39
C PHE A 36 -7.02 -1.33 -2.09
N PHE A 37 -7.12 -2.60 -1.71
CA PHE A 37 -5.96 -3.44 -1.39
C PHE A 37 -5.53 -4.36 -2.54
N ASN A 38 -6.30 -4.41 -3.63
CA ASN A 38 -6.04 -5.26 -4.79
C ASN A 38 -6.48 -4.59 -6.09
N GLU A 39 -5.93 -5.09 -7.20
CA GLU A 39 -6.07 -4.52 -8.54
C GLU A 39 -7.51 -4.60 -9.07
N ASP A 40 -8.24 -5.67 -8.72
CA ASP A 40 -9.62 -5.86 -9.11
C ASP A 40 -10.62 -5.09 -8.21
N ARG A 41 -10.13 -4.39 -7.18
CA ARG A 41 -10.90 -3.59 -6.22
C ARG A 41 -11.95 -4.38 -5.43
N SER A 42 -11.84 -5.69 -5.33
CA SER A 42 -12.77 -6.52 -4.55
C SER A 42 -12.52 -6.45 -3.04
N ASN A 43 -11.34 -6.01 -2.60
CA ASN A 43 -10.98 -5.86 -1.20
C ASN A 43 -10.70 -4.39 -0.87
N THR A 44 -11.49 -3.83 0.05
CA THR A 44 -11.47 -2.41 0.37
C THR A 44 -11.60 -2.13 1.85
N LEU A 45 -11.05 -0.99 2.28
CA LEU A 45 -11.38 -0.32 3.53
C LEU A 45 -12.06 1.01 3.20
N ILE A 46 -13.21 1.28 3.82
CA ILE A 46 -13.85 2.59 3.77
C ILE A 46 -13.51 3.28 5.09
N THR A 47 -12.75 4.36 5.01
CA THR A 47 -12.54 5.28 6.12
C THR A 47 -13.65 6.33 6.06
N ASP A 48 -14.56 6.26 7.04
CA ASP A 48 -15.70 7.17 7.11
C ASP A 48 -15.25 8.57 7.51
N GLY A 49 -15.74 9.58 6.79
CA GLY A 49 -15.60 10.97 7.18
C GLY A 49 -16.65 11.38 8.19
N ILE A 50 -16.39 12.48 8.88
CA ILE A 50 -17.33 13.14 9.78
C ILE A 50 -17.33 14.63 9.42
N ASP A 51 -18.48 15.27 9.56
CA ASP A 51 -18.58 16.72 9.45
C ASP A 51 -18.00 17.39 10.71
N PHE A 52 -16.82 17.98 10.56
CA PHE A 52 -16.08 18.72 11.57
C PHE A 52 -16.32 20.23 11.51
N THR A 53 -17.23 20.71 10.66
CA THR A 53 -17.65 22.11 10.71
C THR A 53 -18.16 22.45 12.11
N SER A 54 -18.13 23.72 12.47
CA SER A 54 -18.62 24.24 13.73
C SER A 54 -20.07 23.77 13.99
N LEU A 55 -20.89 23.68 12.95
CA LEU A 55 -22.24 23.11 13.02
C LEU A 55 -22.23 21.57 13.17
N GLY A 56 -21.42 20.86 12.39
CA GLY A 56 -21.27 19.39 12.46
C GLY A 56 -20.78 18.90 13.83
N LEU A 57 -19.93 19.69 14.48
CA LEU A 57 -19.46 19.48 15.85
C LEU A 57 -20.47 19.88 16.93
N GLY A 58 -21.62 20.45 16.54
CA GLY A 58 -22.66 20.90 17.47
C GLY A 58 -22.27 22.15 18.26
N LEU A 59 -21.24 22.89 17.84
CA LEU A 59 -20.96 24.20 18.39
C LEU A 59 -22.08 25.13 17.88
N ALA A 60 -22.77 25.86 18.75
CA ALA A 60 -23.70 26.93 18.35
C ALA A 60 -23.05 28.33 18.44
N THR A 61 -23.48 29.29 17.60
CA THR A 61 -22.95 30.67 17.62
C THR A 61 -22.95 31.20 19.06
N GLY A 62 -21.85 31.80 19.49
CA GLY A 62 -21.68 32.22 20.87
C GLY A 62 -22.70 33.30 21.24
N ASP A 63 -23.42 33.07 22.33
CA ASP A 63 -24.22 34.06 23.03
C ASP A 63 -23.71 34.16 24.47
N PHE A 64 -22.89 35.18 24.75
CA PHE A 64 -22.26 35.35 26.07
C PHE A 64 -22.99 36.42 26.89
N THR A 65 -24.28 36.62 26.64
CA THR A 65 -25.11 37.58 27.38
C THR A 65 -25.46 37.12 28.79
N ASN A 66 -25.44 35.81 29.04
CA ASN A 66 -25.75 35.21 30.33
C ASN A 66 -24.87 33.97 30.62
N VAL A 67 -24.80 33.58 31.90
CA VAL A 67 -23.92 32.49 32.37
C VAL A 67 -24.35 31.12 31.84
N ASP A 68 -25.65 30.89 31.69
CA ASP A 68 -26.17 29.59 31.23
C ASP A 68 -25.76 29.33 29.77
N SER A 69 -25.88 30.32 28.89
CA SER A 69 -25.45 30.21 27.48
C SER A 69 -23.92 30.04 27.33
N ILE A 70 -23.13 30.61 28.24
CA ILE A 70 -21.69 30.37 28.31
C ILE A 70 -21.42 28.91 28.73
N GLN A 71 -22.14 28.41 29.73
CA GLN A 71 -22.00 27.04 30.19
C GLN A 71 -22.38 26.02 29.11
N ASP A 72 -23.42 26.29 28.33
CA ASP A 72 -23.80 25.49 27.17
C ASP A 72 -22.68 25.46 26.11
N SER A 73 -22.08 26.61 25.81
CA SER A 73 -20.96 26.71 24.87
C SER A 73 -19.74 25.90 25.33
N ILE A 74 -19.46 25.88 26.64
CA ILE A 74 -18.38 25.06 27.23
C ILE A 74 -18.70 23.57 27.06
N THR A 75 -19.92 23.16 27.36
CA THR A 75 -20.34 21.75 27.21
C THR A 75 -20.30 21.30 25.75
N GLN A 76 -20.71 22.15 24.81
CA GLN A 76 -20.58 21.89 23.37
C GLN A 76 -19.12 21.73 22.96
N ALA A 77 -18.23 22.61 23.42
CA ALA A 77 -16.80 22.52 23.13
C ALA A 77 -16.16 21.23 23.67
N GLN A 78 -16.58 20.78 24.86
CA GLN A 78 -16.14 19.49 25.43
C GLN A 78 -16.61 18.31 24.58
N ALA A 79 -17.88 18.30 24.16
CA ALA A 79 -18.42 17.26 23.29
C ALA A 79 -17.73 17.24 21.92
N ALA A 80 -17.47 18.41 21.34
CA ALA A 80 -16.72 18.54 20.09
C ALA A 80 -15.30 17.96 20.22
N LEU A 81 -14.59 18.27 21.30
CA LEU A 81 -13.26 17.70 21.58
C LEU A 81 -13.29 16.17 21.71
N GLU A 82 -14.31 15.61 22.37
CA GLU A 82 -14.50 14.15 22.43
C GLU A 82 -14.77 13.54 21.05
N SER A 83 -15.53 14.23 20.19
CA SER A 83 -15.74 13.82 18.80
C SER A 83 -14.41 13.76 18.02
N VAL A 84 -13.60 14.82 18.09
CA VAL A 84 -12.26 14.88 17.48
C VAL A 84 -11.38 13.71 17.94
N ARG A 85 -11.37 13.40 19.25
CA ARG A 85 -10.57 12.31 19.82
C ARG A 85 -11.03 10.93 19.37
N ARG A 86 -12.35 10.71 19.28
CA ARG A 86 -12.92 9.45 18.78
C ARG A 86 -12.58 9.25 17.31
N PHE A 87 -12.74 10.30 16.50
CA PHE A 87 -12.37 10.26 15.09
C PHE A 87 -10.87 9.99 14.90
N GLY A 88 -10.01 10.68 15.64
CA GLY A 88 -8.56 10.42 15.60
C GLY A 88 -8.20 8.97 15.96
N SER A 89 -8.90 8.38 16.93
CA SER A 89 -8.74 6.94 17.25
C SER A 89 -9.19 6.03 16.10
N SER A 90 -10.28 6.36 15.41
CA SER A 90 -10.75 5.64 14.23
C SER A 90 -9.74 5.70 13.09
N ILE A 91 -9.23 6.89 12.77
CA ILE A 91 -8.21 7.09 11.73
C ILE A 91 -6.92 6.33 12.07
N ALA A 92 -6.51 6.31 13.33
CA ALA A 92 -5.35 5.53 13.75
C ALA A 92 -5.56 4.01 13.57
N ASN A 93 -6.78 3.52 13.82
CA ASN A 93 -7.12 2.12 13.58
C ASN A 93 -7.09 1.77 12.10
N ASP A 94 -7.71 2.58 11.25
CA ASP A 94 -7.70 2.41 9.80
C ASP A 94 -6.28 2.44 9.23
N LEU A 95 -5.45 3.38 9.69
CA LEU A 95 -4.05 3.45 9.30
C LEU A 95 -3.27 2.19 9.68
N ALA A 96 -3.50 1.65 10.89
CA ALA A 96 -2.87 0.41 11.31
C ALA A 96 -3.26 -0.78 10.43
N ILE A 97 -4.54 -0.86 10.02
CA ILE A 97 -5.02 -1.88 9.08
C ILE A 97 -4.31 -1.74 7.73
N ILE A 98 -4.21 -0.51 7.21
CA ILE A 98 -3.54 -0.22 5.93
C ILE A 98 -2.06 -0.61 5.99
N GLN A 99 -1.35 -0.28 7.06
CA GLN A 99 0.05 -0.63 7.26
C GLN A 99 0.25 -2.15 7.29
N VAL A 100 -0.56 -2.88 8.06
CA VAL A 100 -0.48 -4.35 8.11
C VAL A 100 -0.72 -4.97 6.73
N ARG A 101 -1.68 -4.44 5.96
CA ARG A 101 -1.95 -4.89 4.60
C ARG A 101 -0.78 -4.59 3.65
N GLN A 102 -0.17 -3.42 3.77
CA GLN A 102 1.00 -3.04 2.99
C GLN A 102 2.18 -3.98 3.27
N ASP A 103 2.46 -4.25 4.54
CA ASP A 103 3.55 -5.14 4.95
C ASP A 103 3.32 -6.58 4.47
N PHE A 104 2.11 -7.10 4.66
CA PHE A 104 1.73 -8.42 4.16
C PHE A 104 1.91 -8.54 2.64
N THR A 105 1.46 -7.53 1.89
CA THR A 105 1.54 -7.51 0.43
C THR A 105 3.01 -7.46 -0.01
N THR A 106 3.81 -6.60 0.62
CA THR A 106 5.24 -6.48 0.34
C THR A 106 5.97 -7.79 0.61
N GLN A 107 5.71 -8.43 1.76
CA GLN A 107 6.31 -9.71 2.10
C GLN A 107 5.87 -10.82 1.14
N THR A 108 4.61 -10.83 0.73
CA THR A 108 4.08 -11.78 -0.25
C THR A 108 4.77 -11.61 -1.60
N ILE A 109 4.93 -10.37 -2.08
CA ILE A 109 5.66 -10.07 -3.32
C ILE A 109 7.09 -10.59 -3.23
N ASN A 110 7.83 -10.27 -2.16
CA ASN A 110 9.21 -10.72 -1.97
C ASN A 110 9.33 -12.27 -1.98
N THR A 111 8.37 -12.96 -1.33
CA THR A 111 8.35 -14.43 -1.34
C THR A 111 8.04 -14.99 -2.73
N LEU A 112 7.12 -14.37 -3.47
CA LEU A 112 6.80 -14.79 -4.84
C LEU A 112 7.95 -14.51 -5.81
N GLU A 113 8.66 -13.41 -5.65
CA GLU A 113 9.86 -13.08 -6.44
C GLU A 113 10.95 -14.13 -6.21
N SER A 114 11.28 -14.44 -4.94
CA SER A 114 12.24 -15.49 -4.61
C SER A 114 11.81 -16.88 -5.14
N GLY A 115 10.52 -17.22 -5.03
CA GLY A 115 10.00 -18.48 -5.55
C GLY A 115 10.02 -18.55 -7.09
N ALA A 116 9.80 -17.42 -7.77
CA ALA A 116 9.94 -17.34 -9.22
C ALA A 116 11.41 -17.47 -9.64
N ASP A 117 12.33 -16.85 -8.90
CA ASP A 117 13.76 -17.02 -9.12
C ASP A 117 14.16 -18.49 -8.92
N ASP A 118 13.74 -19.16 -7.85
CA ASP A 118 14.04 -20.59 -7.64
C ASP A 118 13.49 -21.50 -8.76
N LEU A 119 12.35 -21.14 -9.38
CA LEU A 119 11.76 -21.91 -10.49
C LEU A 119 12.38 -21.60 -11.86
N THR A 120 12.98 -20.42 -12.02
CA THR A 120 13.50 -19.95 -13.32
C THR A 120 15.02 -19.99 -13.40
N VAL A 121 15.71 -19.85 -12.27
CA VAL A 121 17.16 -20.00 -12.16
C VAL A 121 17.50 -21.46 -12.32
N ALA A 122 18.10 -21.79 -13.46
CA ALA A 122 18.71 -23.09 -13.67
C ALA A 122 19.88 -23.29 -12.69
N ASP A 123 19.98 -24.47 -12.09
CA ASP A 123 21.13 -24.82 -11.25
C ASP A 123 22.40 -24.80 -12.12
N ALA A 124 23.24 -23.78 -11.93
CA ALA A 124 24.48 -23.59 -12.69
C ALA A 124 25.44 -24.79 -12.58
N ASN A 125 25.39 -25.56 -11.50
CA ASN A 125 26.18 -26.79 -11.39
C ASN A 125 25.61 -27.90 -12.27
N GLN A 126 24.30 -28.05 -12.32
CA GLN A 126 23.65 -29.05 -13.17
C GLN A 126 23.75 -28.67 -14.65
N GLU A 127 23.53 -27.41 -15.00
CA GLU A 127 23.72 -26.91 -16.36
C GLU A 127 25.19 -26.97 -16.77
N GLY A 128 26.12 -26.65 -15.86
CA GLY A 128 27.56 -26.78 -16.07
C GLY A 128 28.01 -28.23 -16.27
N ALA A 129 27.51 -29.16 -15.46
CA ALA A 129 27.78 -30.60 -15.62
C ALA A 129 27.20 -31.15 -16.93
N ASN A 130 25.99 -30.72 -17.30
CA ASN A 130 25.36 -31.10 -18.56
C ASN A 130 26.11 -30.52 -19.77
N LEU A 131 26.58 -29.28 -19.67
CA LEU A 131 27.40 -28.63 -20.70
C LEU A 131 28.75 -29.34 -20.86
N LEU A 132 29.42 -29.69 -19.76
CA LEU A 132 30.67 -30.45 -19.81
C LEU A 132 30.45 -31.85 -20.38
N ALA A 133 29.37 -32.53 -19.99
CA ALA A 133 29.00 -33.82 -20.54
C ALA A 133 28.70 -33.72 -22.04
N LEU A 134 28.01 -32.67 -22.48
CA LEU A 134 27.73 -32.38 -23.89
C LEU A 134 29.02 -32.12 -24.68
N GLN A 135 29.94 -31.28 -24.17
CA GLN A 135 31.24 -31.03 -24.79
C GLN A 135 32.05 -32.33 -24.92
N THR A 136 32.06 -33.17 -23.86
CA THR A 136 32.71 -34.48 -23.88
C THR A 136 32.10 -35.40 -24.94
N ARG A 137 30.76 -35.46 -25.02
CA ARG A 137 30.05 -36.22 -26.06
C ARG A 137 30.35 -35.72 -27.46
N GLN A 138 30.42 -34.41 -27.68
CA GLN A 138 30.78 -33.83 -28.97
C GLN A 138 32.21 -34.17 -29.37
N GLN A 139 33.16 -34.07 -28.43
CA GLN A 139 34.55 -34.43 -28.66
C GLN A 139 34.70 -35.92 -29.00
N LEU A 140 34.00 -36.81 -28.27
CA LEU A 140 33.92 -38.24 -28.59
C LEU A 140 33.25 -38.51 -29.95
N GLY A 141 32.23 -37.74 -30.32
CA GLY A 141 31.56 -37.86 -31.61
C GLY A 141 32.47 -37.47 -32.78
N VAL A 142 33.22 -36.37 -32.65
CA VAL A 142 34.18 -35.92 -33.66
C VAL A 142 35.36 -36.90 -33.80
N THR A 143 35.90 -37.40 -32.69
CA THR A 143 36.98 -38.41 -32.74
C THR A 143 36.48 -39.74 -33.29
N SER A 144 35.27 -40.17 -32.93
CA SER A 144 34.67 -41.39 -33.50
C SER A 144 34.44 -41.25 -35.01
N LEU A 145 34.00 -40.08 -35.48
CA LEU A 145 33.82 -39.80 -36.90
C LEU A 145 35.17 -39.74 -37.64
N SER A 146 36.20 -39.13 -37.05
CA SER A 146 37.53 -39.07 -37.67
C SER A 146 38.19 -40.45 -37.74
N LEU A 147 38.02 -41.28 -36.71
CA LEU A 147 38.46 -42.69 -36.70
C LEU A 147 37.69 -43.53 -37.72
N ALA A 148 36.38 -43.33 -37.85
CA ALA A 148 35.57 -44.01 -38.89
C ALA A 148 36.05 -43.62 -40.30
N SER A 149 36.25 -42.33 -40.57
CA SER A 149 36.76 -41.84 -41.85
C SER A 149 38.19 -42.33 -42.16
N GLN A 150 39.08 -42.38 -41.17
CA GLN A 150 40.42 -42.96 -41.33
C GLN A 150 40.37 -44.47 -41.58
N SER A 151 39.47 -45.19 -40.90
CA SER A 151 39.26 -46.63 -41.12
C SER A 151 38.77 -46.90 -42.54
N GLU A 152 37.77 -46.16 -43.03
CA GLU A 152 37.28 -46.27 -44.42
C GLU A 152 38.38 -45.96 -45.46
N GLN A 153 39.21 -44.95 -45.23
CA GLN A 153 40.35 -44.63 -46.11
C GLN A 153 41.48 -45.66 -46.06
N SER A 154 41.70 -46.32 -44.92
CA SER A 154 42.65 -47.43 -44.80
C SER A 154 42.15 -48.68 -45.54
N VAL A 155 40.83 -48.95 -45.50
CA VAL A 155 40.22 -50.02 -46.30
C VAL A 155 40.35 -49.73 -47.79
N LEU A 156 40.13 -48.48 -48.24
CA LEU A 156 40.31 -48.06 -49.63
C LEU A 156 41.76 -48.09 -50.14
N ARG A 157 42.76 -48.06 -49.27
CA ARG A 157 44.18 -48.24 -49.63
C ARG A 157 44.62 -49.69 -49.76
N LEU A 158 43.79 -50.63 -49.28
CA LEU A 158 44.08 -52.07 -49.30
C LEU A 158 43.52 -52.77 -50.55
N PHE A 159 42.75 -52.05 -51.36
CA PHE A 159 42.21 -52.48 -52.66
C PHE A 159 42.80 -51.62 -53.78
#